data_AF-A0A519X402-F1
#
_entry.id   AF-A0A519X402-F1
#
_cell.length_a   1.000
_cell.length_b   1.000
_cell.length_c   1.000
_cell.angle_alpha   90.00
_cell.angle_beta   90.00
_cell.angle_gamma   90.00
#
_symmetry.space_group_name_H-M   'P 1'
#
loop_
_entity.id
_entity.type
_entity.pdbx_description
1 polymer ?
#
loop_
_entity_poly.entity_id
_entity_poly.type
_entity_poly.pdbx_seq_one_letter_code
_entity_poly.pdbx_strand_id
1 'polypeptide(L)'
;MIKTSLIALLILLSTGMVVQSKIKIGYQVSFIEPQAHYAEVEMNVSGISKKYVDLKMPVWTPGSYLVREFAKSVEGFSAEGSGKALKFEKITKNTWRVYTEKAK
;
A
#
# COMPACT_ATOMS: atom_id res chain seq x y z
N MET A 1 48.56 4.34 20.65
CA MET A 1 47.87 3.17 20.04
C MET A 1 46.49 2.86 20.64
N ILE A 2 46.21 3.14 21.92
CA ILE A 2 44.90 2.84 22.55
C ILE A 2 43.77 3.81 22.14
N LYS A 3 44.07 5.09 21.86
CA LYS A 3 43.05 6.12 21.54
C LYS A 3 42.41 5.97 20.15
N THR A 4 43.17 5.50 19.16
CA THR A 4 42.66 5.23 17.79
C THR A 4 41.72 4.04 17.77
N SER A 5 41.91 3.06 18.66
CA SER A 5 41.07 1.86 18.76
C SER A 5 39.69 2.16 19.40
N LEU A 6 39.60 3.13 20.31
CA LEU A 6 38.31 3.54 20.90
C LEU A 6 37.41 4.28 19.91
N ILE A 7 37.98 5.09 19.01
CA ILE A 7 37.22 5.85 18.01
C ILE A 7 36.65 4.89 16.95
N ALA A 8 37.43 3.87 16.53
CA ALA A 8 36.96 2.84 15.61
C ALA A 8 35.80 2.01 16.20
N LEU A 9 35.84 1.72 17.51
CA LEU A 9 34.77 1.00 18.19
C LEU A 9 33.49 1.85 18.34
N LEU A 10 33.61 3.16 18.56
CA LEU A 10 32.47 4.08 18.63
C LEU A 10 31.78 4.27 17.26
N ILE A 11 32.53 4.23 16.17
CA ILE A 11 32.00 4.34 14.79
C ILE A 11 31.33 3.02 14.36
N LEU A 12 31.76 1.86 14.87
CA LEU A 12 31.10 0.58 14.62
C LEU A 12 29.75 0.43 15.36
N LEU A 13 29.56 1.12 16.50
CA LEU A 13 28.29 1.10 17.24
C LEU A 13 27.23 2.07 16.69
N SER A 14 27.58 2.96 15.76
CA SER A 14 26.67 3.97 15.18
C SER A 14 26.06 3.58 13.84
N THR A 15 26.33 2.37 13.31
CA THR A 15 25.57 1.83 12.18
C THR A 15 24.15 1.52 12.65
N GLY A 16 23.31 2.55 12.55
CA GLY A 16 21.95 2.57 13.07
C GLY A 16 21.13 1.40 12.58
N MET A 17 20.29 0.88 13.47
CA MET A 17 19.16 0.04 13.11
C MET A 17 18.30 0.82 12.10
N VAL A 18 18.47 0.52 10.81
CA VAL A 18 17.51 0.94 9.80
C VAL A 18 16.27 0.08 10.05
N VAL A 19 15.29 0.66 10.73
CA VAL A 19 13.96 0.05 10.86
C VAL A 19 13.34 0.03 9.47
N GLN A 20 13.53 -1.08 8.76
CA GLN A 20 12.85 -1.34 7.49
C GLN A 20 11.36 -1.48 7.80
N SER A 21 10.60 -0.41 7.56
CA SER A 21 9.14 -0.46 7.66
C SER A 21 8.62 -1.51 6.68
N LYS A 22 8.23 -2.68 7.19
CA LYS A 22 7.60 -3.73 6.38
C LYS A 22 6.18 -3.27 6.08
N ILE A 23 5.87 -3.10 4.78
CA ILE A 23 4.49 -2.85 4.35
C ILE A 23 3.65 -4.07 4.77
N LYS A 24 2.57 -3.82 5.52
CA LYS A 24 1.57 -4.83 5.84
C LYS A 24 0.30 -4.52 5.09
N ILE A 25 -0.28 -5.54 4.47
CA ILE A 25 -1.51 -5.44 3.69
C ILE A 25 -2.47 -6.51 4.22
N GLY A 26 -3.66 -6.08 4.61
CA GLY A 26 -4.77 -6.96 4.99
C GLY A 26 -5.98 -6.68 4.10
N TYR A 27 -6.78 -7.70 3.85
CA TYR A 27 -8.03 -7.59 3.09
C TYR A 27 -9.18 -8.17 3.89
N GLN A 28 -10.33 -7.52 3.81
CA GLN A 28 -11.60 -8.04 4.29
C GLN A 28 -12.57 -8.03 3.11
N VAL A 29 -13.26 -9.15 2.91
CA VAL A 29 -14.24 -9.30 1.83
C VAL A 29 -15.57 -9.67 2.46
N SER A 30 -16.57 -8.85 2.21
CA SER A 30 -17.90 -8.96 2.80
C SER A 30 -18.96 -9.00 1.71
N PHE A 31 -20.01 -9.79 1.92
CA PHE A 31 -21.16 -9.89 1.02
C PHE A 31 -22.40 -9.44 1.81
N ILE A 32 -22.58 -8.12 1.95
CA ILE A 32 -23.69 -7.56 2.75
C ILE A 32 -25.03 -7.88 2.11
N GLU A 33 -25.10 -7.79 0.78
CA GLU A 33 -26.27 -8.12 -0.03
C GLU A 33 -25.91 -9.16 -1.11
N PRO A 34 -25.77 -10.45 -0.76
CA PRO A 34 -25.27 -11.47 -1.70
C PRO A 34 -26.12 -11.59 -2.97
N GLN A 35 -27.44 -11.38 -2.87
CA GLN A 35 -28.37 -11.38 -4.00
C GLN A 35 -28.09 -10.27 -5.03
N ALA A 36 -27.43 -9.19 -4.61
CA ALA A 36 -27.10 -8.06 -5.49
C ALA A 36 -25.80 -8.31 -6.28
N HIS A 37 -25.11 -9.43 -6.06
CA HIS A 37 -23.84 -9.79 -6.69
C HIS A 37 -22.69 -8.79 -6.45
N TYR A 38 -22.79 -7.98 -5.39
CA TYR A 38 -21.70 -7.11 -4.93
C TYR A 38 -20.91 -7.77 -3.81
N ALA A 39 -19.61 -7.47 -3.80
CA ALA A 39 -18.73 -7.73 -2.67
C ALA A 39 -18.11 -6.40 -2.24
N GLU A 40 -18.15 -6.13 -0.94
CA GLU A 40 -17.38 -5.04 -0.37
C GLU A 40 -15.97 -5.54 -0.06
N VAL A 41 -14.97 -4.80 -0.54
CA VAL A 41 -13.56 -5.15 -0.37
C VAL A 41 -12.87 -4.01 0.34
N GLU A 42 -12.45 -4.25 1.58
CA GLU A 42 -11.63 -3.33 2.35
C GLU A 42 -10.16 -3.77 2.29
N MET A 43 -9.27 -2.84 1.93
CA MET A 43 -7.82 -3.03 1.94
C MET A 43 -7.18 -2.14 3.00
N ASN A 44 -6.57 -2.76 4.01
CA ASN A 44 -5.82 -2.06 5.04
C ASN A 44 -4.32 -2.10 4.72
N VAL A 45 -3.71 -0.95 4.48
CA VAL A 45 -2.28 -0.83 4.18
C VAL A 45 -1.58 0.00 5.24
N SER A 46 -0.53 -0.54 5.85
CA SER A 46 0.29 0.17 6.84
C SER A 46 1.78 0.08 6.52
N GLY A 47 2.57 0.94 7.17
CA GLY A 47 4.02 1.02 6.94
C GLY A 47 4.40 1.80 5.68
N ILE A 48 3.50 2.66 5.18
CA ILE A 48 3.75 3.53 4.02
C ILE A 48 4.58 4.75 4.45
N SER A 49 5.73 4.95 3.82
CA SER A 49 6.58 6.13 3.98
C SER A 49 6.54 7.11 2.80
N LYS A 50 5.97 6.69 1.67
CA LYS A 50 5.91 7.47 0.43
C LYS A 50 4.79 8.52 0.49
N LYS A 51 4.92 9.60 -0.29
CA LYS A 51 3.89 10.64 -0.45
C LYS A 51 2.58 10.08 -1.01
N TYR A 52 2.66 9.07 -1.88
CA TYR A 52 1.50 8.38 -2.42
C TYR A 52 1.78 6.89 -2.55
N VAL A 53 0.72 6.11 -2.72
CA VAL A 53 0.77 4.70 -3.13
C VAL A 53 -0.10 4.49 -4.34
N ASP A 54 0.37 3.67 -5.26
CA ASP A 54 -0.39 3.25 -6.44
C ASP A 54 -0.95 1.86 -6.17
N LEU A 55 -2.27 1.76 -6.03
CA LEU A 55 -3.01 0.51 -5.92
C LEU A 55 -3.37 0.03 -7.32
N LYS A 56 -2.91 -1.15 -7.69
CA LYS A 56 -3.09 -1.70 -9.03
C LYS A 56 -3.86 -3.01 -8.98
N MET A 57 -4.95 -3.09 -9.72
CA MET A 57 -5.64 -4.36 -9.92
C MET A 57 -5.03 -5.12 -11.10
N PRO A 58 -4.70 -6.41 -10.95
CA PRO A 58 -4.23 -7.24 -12.07
C PRO A 58 -5.21 -7.22 -13.25
N VAL A 59 -4.68 -7.50 -14.45
CA VAL A 59 -5.48 -7.62 -15.69
C VAL A 59 -5.52 -9.05 -16.21
N TRP A 60 -5.03 -10.02 -15.45
CA TRP A 60 -5.02 -11.44 -15.79
C TRP A 60 -4.91 -12.23 -14.47
N THR A 61 -5.19 -13.53 -14.52
CA THR A 61 -5.08 -14.44 -13.38
C THR A 61 -4.19 -15.64 -13.74
N PRO A 62 -3.39 -16.19 -12.82
CA PRO A 62 -2.60 -17.39 -13.08
C PRO A 62 -3.43 -18.52 -13.69
N GLY A 63 -2.91 -19.14 -14.74
CA GLY A 63 -3.64 -20.15 -15.53
C GLY A 63 -4.49 -19.58 -16.69
N SER A 64 -4.69 -18.27 -16.76
CA SER A 64 -5.37 -17.61 -17.88
C SER A 64 -4.52 -16.47 -18.45
N TYR A 65 -4.00 -16.66 -19.67
CA TYR A 65 -3.13 -15.69 -20.35
C TYR A 65 -3.92 -14.66 -21.19
N LEU A 66 -5.19 -14.45 -20.87
CA LEU A 66 -6.02 -13.45 -21.51
C LEU A 66 -6.04 -12.16 -20.70
N VAL A 67 -5.96 -11.02 -21.39
CA VAL A 67 -6.17 -9.71 -20.77
C VAL A 67 -7.65 -9.55 -20.43
N ARG A 68 -7.92 -9.13 -19.19
CA ARG A 68 -9.24 -8.89 -18.60
C ARG A 68 -9.33 -7.46 -18.09
N GLU A 69 -10.57 -7.01 -17.94
CA GLU A 69 -10.94 -5.66 -17.53
C GLU A 69 -11.57 -5.67 -16.12
N PHE A 70 -10.98 -6.39 -15.16
CA PHE A 70 -11.53 -6.50 -13.79
C PHE A 70 -11.80 -5.15 -13.13
N ALA A 71 -11.02 -4.11 -13.47
CA ALA A 71 -11.18 -2.75 -12.96
C ALA A 71 -12.46 -2.03 -13.39
N LYS A 72 -13.24 -2.61 -14.31
CA LYS A 72 -14.57 -2.12 -14.64
C LYS A 72 -15.62 -2.49 -13.57
N SER A 73 -15.36 -3.52 -12.78
CA SER A 73 -16.26 -3.98 -11.70
C SER A 73 -15.97 -3.32 -10.35
N VAL A 74 -15.00 -2.39 -10.29
CA VAL A 74 -14.75 -1.62 -9.08
C VAL A 74 -15.61 -0.38 -9.10
N GLU A 75 -16.56 -0.34 -8.18
CA GLU A 75 -17.48 0.76 -7.96
C GLU A 75 -17.24 1.34 -6.57
N GLY A 76 -17.54 2.64 -6.38
CA GLY A 76 -17.47 3.27 -5.06
C GLY A 76 -16.08 3.36 -4.42
N PHE A 77 -14.99 3.33 -5.19
CA PHE A 77 -13.63 3.42 -4.63
C PHE A 77 -13.48 4.69 -3.77
N SER A 78 -13.04 4.50 -2.53
CA SER A 78 -12.70 5.55 -1.58
C SER A 78 -11.42 5.18 -0.83
N ALA A 79 -10.81 6.16 -0.16
CA ALA A 79 -9.63 5.94 0.65
C ALA A 79 -9.69 6.82 1.90
N GLU A 80 -9.31 6.25 3.04
CA GLU A 80 -9.27 6.93 4.33
C GLU A 80 -7.91 6.69 5.00
N GLY A 81 -7.43 7.69 5.74
CA GLY A 81 -6.27 7.59 6.60
C GLY A 81 -6.51 8.42 7.86
N SER A 82 -6.22 7.86 9.03
CA SER A 82 -6.35 8.56 10.31
C SER A 82 -7.73 9.20 10.56
N GLY A 83 -8.82 8.58 10.11
CA GLY A 83 -10.18 9.13 10.26
C GLY A 83 -10.57 10.17 9.20
N LYS A 84 -9.74 10.39 8.17
CA LYS A 84 -9.95 11.43 7.15
C LYS A 84 -9.91 10.85 5.75
N ALA A 85 -10.83 11.31 4.91
CA ALA A 85 -10.81 11.00 3.49
C ALA A 85 -9.49 11.45 2.84
N LEU A 86 -8.82 10.53 2.15
CA LEU A 86 -7.60 10.80 1.41
C LEU A 86 -7.93 11.16 -0.03
N LYS A 87 -7.16 12.09 -0.59
CA LYS A 87 -7.23 12.37 -2.04
C LYS A 87 -6.76 11.13 -2.79
N PHE A 88 -7.48 10.78 -3.86
CA PHE A 88 -7.03 9.77 -4.81
C PHE A 88 -7.37 10.18 -6.25
N GLU A 89 -6.73 9.53 -7.21
CA GLU A 89 -7.01 9.70 -8.63
C GLU A 89 -6.80 8.37 -9.38
N LYS A 90 -7.61 8.10 -10.40
CA LYS A 90 -7.44 6.92 -11.25
C LYS A 90 -6.48 7.28 -12.40
N ILE A 91 -5.20 6.94 -12.24
CA ILE A 91 -4.12 7.32 -13.18
C ILE A 91 -4.06 6.43 -14.43
N THR A 92 -4.62 5.22 -14.38
CA THR A 92 -4.77 4.33 -15.54
C THR A 92 -6.05 3.49 -15.40
N LYS A 93 -6.41 2.69 -16.41
CA LYS A 93 -7.63 1.86 -16.41
C LYS A 93 -7.80 0.96 -15.17
N ASN A 94 -6.69 0.56 -14.54
CA ASN A 94 -6.66 -0.39 -13.42
C ASN A 94 -5.75 0.05 -12.26
N THR A 95 -5.37 1.34 -12.18
CA THR A 95 -4.50 1.86 -11.11
C THR A 95 -5.08 3.11 -10.50
N TRP A 96 -5.17 3.13 -9.17
CA TRP A 96 -5.57 4.27 -8.36
C TRP A 96 -4.36 4.76 -7.56
N ARG A 97 -4.03 6.05 -7.68
CA ARG A 97 -3.05 6.71 -6.84
C ARG A 97 -3.75 7.29 -5.62
N VAL A 98 -3.36 6.87 -4.44
CA VAL A 98 -3.84 7.40 -3.16
C VAL A 98 -2.74 8.24 -2.53
N TYR A 99 -3.03 9.50 -2.24
CA TYR A 99 -2.11 10.43 -1.58
C TYR A 99 -2.15 10.20 -0.07
N THR A 100 -0.99 9.96 0.53
CA THR A 100 -0.88 9.80 1.98
C THR A 100 -0.95 11.15 2.68
N GLU A 101 -1.29 11.15 3.97
CA GLU A 101 -1.29 12.38 4.80
C GLU A 101 0.08 13.08 4.86
N LYS A 102 1.17 12.37 4.56
CA LYS A 102 2.52 12.94 4.47
C LYS A 102 2.79 13.69 3.17
N ALA A 103 1.90 13.62 2.19
CA ALA A 103 1.92 14.52 1.03
C ALA A 103 1.40 15.89 1.43
N LYS A 104 2.18 16.62 2.24
CA LYS A 104 2.18 18.07 2.17
C LYS A 104 2.88 18.52 0.89
#